data_AF-A0A948R661-F1
#
_entry.id   AF-A0A948R661-F1
#
_cell.length_a   1.000
_cell.length_b   1.000
_cell.length_c   1.000
_cell.angle_alpha   90.00
_cell.angle_beta   90.00
_cell.angle_gamma   90.00
#
_symmetry.space_group_name_H-M   'P 1'
#
loop_
_entity.id
_entity.type
_entity.pdbx_description
1 polymer ?
#
loop_
_entity_poly.entity_id
_entity_poly.type
_entity_poly.pdbx_seq_one_letter_code
_entity_poly.pdbx_strand_id
1 'polypeptide(L)'
;MARLAAMPAAMVLPVGIFALLALMVLPIPALLLDIFFVLNIAISIAVLMVALNAKRPLDFSSFPSVLLFATLLRLALNVASTRVVLVNGHEGGAAAGEVIESFAAFLVGGNFAVGLFVFAILMIINMIVITKGAGRVSEVSARFVLDALPGKQMAIDADIAAGLVTADEARERRREVSVEADFYGSMDGASKFVKGDAVAALLILGVNIIGGFAVGMISHGLSAGEAGEVYITLAVGDALVAQVPSLLLSIAAAAIVTRVSDQR
;
A
#
# COMPACT_ATOMS: atom_id res chain seq x y z
N MET A 1 -11.53 9.77 29.94
CA MET A 1 -10.53 9.81 28.86
C MET A 1 -9.16 9.21 29.21
N ALA A 2 -8.94 8.65 30.42
CA ALA A 2 -7.61 8.12 30.83
C ALA A 2 -7.37 6.62 30.57
N ARG A 3 -8.29 5.89 29.93
CA ARG A 3 -8.16 4.43 29.66
C ARG A 3 -7.64 4.07 28.26
N LEU A 4 -7.46 5.06 27.38
CA LEU A 4 -6.90 4.84 26.04
C LEU A 4 -5.36 4.83 26.02
N ALA A 5 -4.70 5.27 27.10
CA ALA A 5 -3.25 5.44 27.15
C ALA A 5 -2.47 4.14 27.49
N ALA A 6 -3.15 3.03 27.75
CA ALA A 6 -2.52 1.75 28.06
C ALA A 6 -3.22 0.60 27.34
N MET A 7 -3.30 0.65 26.01
CA MET A 7 -3.60 -0.55 25.24
C MET A 7 -2.35 -1.44 25.25
N PRO A 8 -2.43 -2.71 25.67
CA PRO A 8 -1.36 -3.67 25.43
C PRO A 8 -1.08 -3.69 23.92
N ALA A 9 0.19 -3.83 23.51
CA ALA A 9 0.55 -3.92 22.08
C ALA A 9 -0.30 -4.95 21.31
N ALA A 10 -0.78 -5.98 22.01
CA ALA A 10 -1.71 -6.99 21.48
C ALA A 10 -3.10 -6.46 21.05
N MET A 11 -3.57 -5.33 21.59
CA MET A 11 -4.87 -4.73 21.22
C MET A 11 -4.76 -3.71 20.08
N VAL A 12 -3.55 -3.25 19.73
CA VAL A 12 -3.36 -2.27 18.64
C VAL A 12 -3.80 -2.84 17.30
N LEU A 13 -3.45 -4.10 17.01
CA LEU A 13 -3.77 -4.74 15.73
C LEU A 13 -5.29 -5.01 15.57
N PRO A 14 -6.00 -5.62 16.54
CA PRO A 14 -7.46 -5.81 16.44
C PRO A 14 -8.22 -4.50 16.36
N VAL A 15 -7.83 -3.47 17.12
CA VAL A 15 -8.49 -2.16 17.07
C VAL A 15 -8.20 -1.43 15.77
N GLY A 16 -6.97 -1.55 15.23
CA GLY A 16 -6.64 -1.06 13.90
C GLY A 16 -7.52 -1.70 12.82
N ILE A 17 -7.65 -3.04 12.82
CA ILE A 17 -8.51 -3.76 11.86
C ILE A 17 -9.97 -3.35 12.03
N PHE A 18 -10.48 -3.25 13.26
CA PHE A 18 -11.85 -2.81 13.50
C PHE A 18 -12.08 -1.37 13.03
N ALA A 19 -11.13 -0.47 13.24
CA ALA A 19 -11.18 0.89 12.74
C ALA A 19 -11.21 0.92 11.20
N LEU A 20 -10.44 0.08 10.53
CA LEU A 20 -10.47 -0.06 9.06
C LEU A 20 -11.82 -0.56 8.55
N LEU A 21 -12.42 -1.56 9.21
CA LEU A 21 -13.75 -2.05 8.85
C LEU A 21 -14.83 -0.99 9.10
N ALA A 22 -14.76 -0.28 10.23
CA ALA A 22 -15.65 0.83 10.53
C ALA A 22 -15.52 1.93 9.47
N LEU A 23 -14.30 2.20 9.00
CA LEU A 23 -14.00 3.19 7.96
C LEU A 23 -14.67 2.85 6.62
N MET A 24 -14.81 1.56 6.29
CA MET A 24 -15.49 1.11 5.07
C MET A 24 -17.03 1.19 5.14
N VAL A 25 -17.62 1.10 6.32
CA VAL A 25 -19.09 1.01 6.50
C VAL A 25 -19.71 2.35 6.90
N LEU A 26 -19.04 3.12 7.75
CA LEU A 26 -19.59 4.35 8.31
C LEU A 26 -19.38 5.55 7.35
N PRO A 27 -20.32 6.51 7.31
CA PRO A 27 -20.12 7.75 6.58
C PRO A 27 -19.05 8.59 7.30
N ILE A 28 -18.07 9.07 6.55
CA ILE A 28 -16.93 9.81 7.08
C ILE A 28 -16.98 11.23 6.52
N PRO A 29 -16.77 12.26 7.36
CA PRO A 29 -16.67 13.62 6.88
C PRO A 29 -15.43 13.80 6.01
N ALA A 30 -15.54 14.59 4.94
CA ALA A 30 -14.47 14.83 3.97
C ALA A 30 -13.13 15.23 4.64
N LEU A 31 -13.18 16.08 5.68
CA LEU A 31 -12.00 16.48 6.45
C LEU A 31 -11.22 15.30 7.04
N LEU A 32 -11.93 14.30 7.59
CA LEU A 32 -11.27 13.15 8.22
C LEU A 32 -10.65 12.23 7.16
N LEU A 33 -11.32 12.10 6.01
CA LEU A 33 -10.82 11.39 4.84
C LEU A 33 -9.54 12.05 4.31
N ASP A 34 -9.50 13.38 4.20
CA ASP A 34 -8.31 14.12 3.78
C ASP A 34 -7.13 13.90 4.75
N ILE A 35 -7.38 13.98 6.06
CA ILE A 35 -6.37 13.70 7.10
C ILE A 35 -5.80 12.28 6.92
N PHE A 36 -6.65 11.28 6.72
CA PHE A 36 -6.20 9.90 6.55
C PHE A 36 -5.46 9.68 5.23
N PHE A 37 -5.84 10.34 4.14
CA PHE A 37 -5.09 10.28 2.88
C PHE A 37 -3.70 10.89 3.01
N VAL A 38 -3.60 12.08 3.63
CA VAL A 38 -2.30 12.73 3.90
C VAL A 38 -1.45 11.86 4.82
N LEU A 39 -2.04 11.27 5.87
CA LEU A 39 -1.35 10.35 6.76
C LEU A 39 -0.83 9.12 6.00
N ASN A 40 -1.64 8.54 5.11
CA ASN A 40 -1.25 7.39 4.32
C ASN A 40 -0.08 7.72 3.38
N ILE A 41 -0.10 8.90 2.72
CA ILE A 41 1.04 9.39 1.92
C ILE A 41 2.28 9.59 2.80
N ALA A 42 2.13 10.21 3.97
CA ALA A 42 3.24 10.45 4.90
C ALA A 42 3.87 9.14 5.40
N ILE A 43 3.06 8.14 5.73
CA ILE A 43 3.53 6.80 6.11
C ILE A 43 4.31 6.18 4.95
N SER A 44 3.79 6.22 3.71
CA SER A 44 4.49 5.67 2.56
C SER A 44 5.83 6.34 2.27
N ILE A 45 5.90 7.67 2.41
CA ILE A 45 7.17 8.41 2.28
C ILE A 45 8.14 8.02 3.40
N ALA A 46 7.68 7.96 4.65
CA ALA A 46 8.52 7.56 5.78
C ALA A 46 9.06 6.13 5.59
N VAL A 47 8.20 5.20 5.17
CA VAL A 47 8.58 3.82 4.88
C VAL A 47 9.63 3.76 3.76
N LEU A 48 9.45 4.51 2.67
CA LEU A 48 10.43 4.61 1.60
C LEU A 48 11.77 5.16 2.10
N MET A 49 11.74 6.22 2.91
CA MET A 49 12.96 6.82 3.46
C MET A 49 13.70 5.83 4.37
N VAL A 50 12.99 5.10 5.23
CA VAL A 50 13.60 4.05 6.07
C VAL A 50 14.16 2.93 5.20
N ALA A 51 13.42 2.48 4.20
CA ALA A 51 13.87 1.45 3.24
C ALA A 51 15.16 1.84 2.49
N LEU A 52 15.26 3.10 2.05
CA LEU A 52 16.43 3.60 1.33
C LEU A 52 17.66 3.78 2.23
N ASN A 53 17.46 4.10 3.51
CA ASN A 53 18.53 4.31 4.50
C ASN A 53 18.93 3.04 5.27
N ALA A 54 18.14 1.96 5.19
CA ALA A 54 18.46 0.69 5.84
C ALA A 54 19.75 0.09 5.25
N LYS A 55 20.66 -0.36 6.12
CA LYS A 55 21.93 -0.97 5.72
C LYS A 55 21.76 -2.46 5.41
N ARG A 56 20.94 -3.15 6.21
CA ARG A 56 20.54 -4.55 6.00
C ARG A 56 19.02 -4.65 5.95
N PRO A 57 18.44 -5.59 5.18
CA PRO A 57 17.00 -5.82 5.17
C PRO A 57 16.40 -6.04 6.57
N LEU A 58 17.14 -6.76 7.43
CA LEU A 58 16.75 -7.04 8.80
C LEU A 58 16.73 -5.81 9.73
N ASP A 59 17.40 -4.71 9.36
CA ASP A 59 17.35 -3.47 10.15
C ASP A 59 15.93 -2.86 10.12
N PHE A 60 15.09 -3.25 9.15
CA PHE A 60 13.67 -2.92 9.10
C PHE A 60 12.80 -4.19 9.14
N SER A 61 13.00 -5.03 10.16
CA SER A 61 12.27 -6.29 10.35
C SER A 61 10.74 -6.15 10.43
N SER A 62 10.22 -4.99 10.83
CA SER A 62 8.77 -4.70 10.87
C SER A 62 8.18 -4.29 9.51
N PHE A 63 9.00 -4.19 8.45
CA PHE A 63 8.57 -3.75 7.12
C PHE A 63 7.37 -4.53 6.54
N PRO A 64 7.32 -5.88 6.60
CA PRO A 64 6.18 -6.62 6.04
C PRO A 64 4.85 -6.25 6.70
N SER A 65 4.85 -6.07 8.03
CA SER A 65 3.66 -5.69 8.78
C SER A 65 3.22 -4.26 8.48
N VAL A 66 4.17 -3.33 8.35
CA VAL A 66 3.89 -1.94 7.98
C VAL A 66 3.34 -1.86 6.55
N LEU A 67 3.92 -2.63 5.62
CA LEU A 67 3.45 -2.73 4.24
C LEU A 67 1.99 -3.21 4.20
N LEU A 68 1.68 -4.31 4.89
CA LEU A 68 0.32 -4.85 4.96
C LEU A 68 -0.67 -3.83 5.56
N PHE A 69 -0.31 -3.20 6.68
CA PHE A 69 -1.17 -2.21 7.32
C PHE A 69 -1.42 -0.99 6.42
N ALA A 70 -0.39 -0.44 5.80
CA ALA A 70 -0.51 0.71 4.90
C ALA A 70 -1.36 0.36 3.66
N THR A 71 -1.20 -0.83 3.10
CA THR A 71 -2.04 -1.30 1.98
C THR A 71 -3.50 -1.45 2.40
N LEU A 72 -3.79 -2.02 3.57
CA LEU A 72 -5.17 -2.16 4.06
C LEU A 72 -5.81 -0.81 4.39
N LEU A 73 -5.08 0.11 5.02
CA LEU A 73 -5.52 1.47 5.27
C LEU A 73 -5.90 2.16 3.96
N ARG A 74 -5.03 2.07 2.97
CA ARG A 74 -5.27 2.62 1.63
C ARG A 74 -6.52 2.05 0.98
N LEU A 75 -6.71 0.73 1.02
CA LEU A 75 -7.90 0.08 0.45
C LEU A 75 -9.18 0.50 1.16
N ALA A 76 -9.15 0.59 2.49
CA ALA A 76 -10.29 1.08 3.27
C ALA A 76 -10.64 2.53 2.91
N LEU A 77 -9.64 3.39 2.79
CA LEU A 77 -9.82 4.80 2.38
C LEU A 77 -10.41 4.90 0.98
N ASN A 78 -9.99 4.06 0.06
CA ASN A 78 -10.49 4.07 -1.32
C ASN A 78 -11.97 3.64 -1.39
N VAL A 79 -12.40 2.71 -0.54
CA VAL A 79 -13.83 2.35 -0.42
C VAL A 79 -14.64 3.47 0.24
N ALA A 80 -14.10 4.12 1.28
CA ALA A 80 -14.75 5.24 1.94
C ALA A 80 -14.89 6.45 0.99
N SER A 81 -13.84 6.77 0.23
CA SER A 81 -13.84 7.88 -0.73
C SER A 81 -14.74 7.63 -1.91
N THR A 82 -14.76 6.43 -2.48
CA THR A 82 -15.75 6.04 -3.51
C THR A 82 -17.17 6.39 -3.08
N ARG A 83 -17.55 6.06 -1.84
CA ARG A 83 -18.88 6.37 -1.34
C ARG A 83 -19.13 7.88 -1.27
N VAL A 84 -18.18 8.64 -0.73
CA VAL A 84 -18.31 10.11 -0.63
C VAL A 84 -18.43 10.73 -2.03
N VAL A 85 -17.62 10.29 -2.99
CA VAL A 85 -17.68 10.74 -4.38
C VAL A 85 -19.02 10.41 -5.03
N LEU A 86 -19.55 9.20 -4.82
CA LEU A 86 -20.84 8.80 -5.42
C LEU A 86 -22.06 9.50 -4.80
N VAL A 87 -22.01 9.82 -3.50
CA VAL A 87 -23.14 10.46 -2.80
C VAL A 87 -23.10 11.97 -2.94
N ASN A 88 -21.92 12.58 -2.74
CA ASN A 88 -21.77 14.04 -2.66
C ASN A 88 -21.07 14.65 -3.88
N GLY A 89 -20.64 13.84 -4.87
CA GLY A 89 -19.90 14.34 -6.03
C GLY A 89 -20.66 15.39 -6.84
N HIS A 90 -21.99 15.35 -6.83
CA HIS A 90 -22.83 16.36 -7.49
C HIS A 90 -22.79 17.75 -6.84
N GLU A 91 -22.35 17.87 -5.59
CA GLU A 91 -22.23 19.15 -4.86
C GLU A 91 -20.93 19.91 -5.18
N GLY A 92 -20.04 19.30 -5.99
CA GLY A 92 -18.77 19.89 -6.44
C GLY A 92 -17.53 19.23 -5.83
N GLY A 93 -16.34 19.69 -6.25
CA GLY A 93 -15.06 19.06 -5.90
C GLY A 93 -14.76 19.04 -4.39
N ALA A 94 -15.02 20.16 -3.71
CA ALA A 94 -14.80 20.30 -2.28
C ALA A 94 -15.63 19.33 -1.42
N ALA A 95 -16.76 18.83 -1.92
CA ALA A 95 -17.62 17.89 -1.18
C ALA A 95 -17.03 16.46 -1.12
N ALA A 96 -16.10 16.13 -2.02
CA ALA A 96 -15.39 14.86 -2.05
C ALA A 96 -14.14 14.84 -1.14
N GLY A 97 -13.58 16.01 -0.84
CA GLY A 97 -12.34 16.19 -0.09
C GLY A 97 -11.34 17.07 -0.85
N GLU A 98 -10.66 17.97 -0.13
CA GLU A 98 -9.73 18.94 -0.72
C GLU A 98 -8.51 18.25 -1.35
N VAL A 99 -8.10 17.10 -0.80
CA VAL A 99 -6.99 16.32 -1.33
C VAL A 99 -7.38 15.71 -2.67
N ILE A 100 -8.56 15.09 -2.76
CA ILE A 100 -9.05 14.49 -4.01
C ILE A 100 -9.20 15.56 -5.10
N GLU A 101 -9.81 16.69 -4.77
CA GLU A 101 -9.99 17.81 -5.69
C GLU A 101 -8.65 18.35 -6.21
N SER A 102 -7.68 18.54 -5.31
CA SER A 102 -6.35 19.05 -5.68
C SER A 102 -5.61 18.12 -6.64
N PHE A 103 -5.65 16.81 -6.37
CA PHE A 103 -5.04 15.80 -7.24
C PHE A 103 -5.78 15.66 -8.57
N ALA A 104 -7.11 15.78 -8.57
CA ALA A 104 -7.92 15.80 -9.78
C ALA A 104 -7.56 16.99 -10.67
N ALA A 105 -7.54 18.20 -10.10
CA ALA A 105 -7.21 19.43 -10.80
C ALA A 105 -5.79 19.41 -11.39
N PHE A 106 -4.82 18.87 -10.65
CA PHE A 106 -3.43 18.74 -11.10
C PHE A 106 -3.29 17.90 -12.37
N LEU A 107 -4.03 16.78 -12.49
CA LEU A 107 -3.88 15.87 -13.63
C LEU A 107 -4.77 16.26 -14.81
N VAL A 108 -5.98 16.74 -14.54
CA VAL A 108 -7.00 17.00 -15.56
C VAL A 108 -6.70 18.28 -16.33
N GLY A 109 -6.11 19.31 -15.69
CA GLY A 109 -5.68 20.54 -16.37
C GLY A 109 -6.77 21.25 -17.18
N GLY A 110 -8.04 21.01 -16.86
CA GLY A 110 -9.22 21.53 -17.57
C GLY A 110 -9.82 20.62 -18.65
N ASN A 111 -9.31 19.40 -18.88
CA ASN A 111 -9.90 18.43 -19.81
C ASN A 111 -9.96 17.02 -19.21
N PHE A 112 -11.15 16.61 -18.77
CA PHE A 112 -11.34 15.31 -18.08
C PHE A 112 -10.92 14.11 -18.94
N ALA A 113 -11.05 14.21 -20.28
CA ALA A 113 -10.67 13.13 -21.19
C ALA A 113 -9.15 12.97 -21.23
N VAL A 114 -8.40 14.08 -21.32
CA VAL A 114 -6.93 14.06 -21.24
C VAL A 114 -6.49 13.49 -19.89
N GLY A 115 -7.09 13.96 -18.79
CA GLY A 115 -6.79 13.44 -17.45
C GLY A 115 -7.02 11.94 -17.34
N LEU A 116 -8.13 11.42 -17.88
CA LEU A 116 -8.43 9.99 -17.91
C LEU A 116 -7.38 9.18 -18.69
N PHE A 117 -6.92 9.65 -19.85
CA PHE A 117 -5.89 8.96 -20.63
C PHE A 117 -4.52 8.97 -19.95
N VAL A 118 -4.09 10.12 -19.41
CA VAL A 118 -2.83 10.21 -18.66
C VAL A 118 -2.90 9.30 -17.43
N PHE A 119 -4.03 9.30 -16.73
CA PHE A 119 -4.26 8.42 -15.60
C PHE A 119 -4.19 6.94 -15.98
N ALA A 120 -4.83 6.54 -17.09
CA ALA A 120 -4.78 5.18 -17.57
C ALA A 120 -3.33 4.72 -17.85
N ILE A 121 -2.49 5.61 -18.41
CA ILE A 121 -1.06 5.32 -18.62
C ILE A 121 -0.34 5.13 -17.28
N LEU A 122 -0.55 6.02 -16.31
CA LEU A 122 0.05 5.90 -14.97
C LEU A 122 -0.38 4.59 -14.28
N MET A 123 -1.66 4.23 -14.38
CA MET A 123 -2.21 2.97 -13.88
C MET A 123 -1.55 1.77 -14.54
N ILE A 124 -1.37 1.79 -15.86
CA ILE A 124 -0.69 0.71 -16.60
C ILE A 124 0.75 0.57 -16.12
N ILE A 125 1.49 1.67 -15.98
CA ILE A 125 2.88 1.65 -15.51
C ILE A 125 2.94 1.09 -14.09
N ASN A 126 2.12 1.60 -13.18
CA ASN A 126 2.10 1.13 -11.80
C ASN A 126 1.77 -0.36 -11.71
N MET A 127 0.70 -0.81 -12.36
CA MET A 127 0.27 -2.20 -12.31
C MET A 127 1.26 -3.15 -13.01
N ILE A 128 1.55 -2.89 -14.28
CA ILE A 128 2.24 -3.85 -15.15
C ILE A 128 3.74 -3.85 -14.90
N VAL A 129 4.33 -2.67 -14.69
CA VAL A 129 5.78 -2.54 -14.54
C VAL A 129 6.16 -2.65 -13.07
N ILE A 130 5.56 -1.82 -12.21
CA ILE A 130 6.06 -1.63 -10.85
C ILE A 130 5.55 -2.72 -9.92
N THR A 131 4.24 -2.87 -9.75
CA THR A 131 3.65 -3.83 -8.82
C THR A 131 3.96 -5.27 -9.22
N LYS A 132 3.79 -5.62 -10.50
CA LYS A 132 4.18 -6.97 -10.99
C LYS A 132 5.70 -7.19 -10.93
N GLY A 133 6.51 -6.17 -11.22
CA GLY A 133 7.96 -6.25 -11.14
C GLY A 133 8.45 -6.48 -9.72
N ALA A 134 8.02 -5.63 -8.78
CA ALA A 134 8.33 -5.73 -7.35
C ALA A 134 7.85 -7.05 -6.76
N GLY A 135 6.65 -7.52 -7.12
CA GLY A 135 6.13 -8.81 -6.69
C GLY A 135 7.00 -9.99 -7.13
N ARG A 136 7.43 -10.00 -8.40
CA ARG A 136 8.32 -11.04 -8.93
C ARG A 136 9.68 -11.04 -8.24
N VAL A 137 10.26 -9.87 -8.03
CA VAL A 137 11.55 -9.74 -7.31
C VAL A 137 11.40 -10.23 -5.87
N SER A 138 10.32 -9.86 -5.17
CA SER A 138 10.04 -10.33 -3.81
C SER A 138 9.86 -11.85 -3.73
N GLU A 139 9.08 -12.44 -4.63
CA GLU A 139 8.80 -13.88 -4.65
C GLU A 139 10.08 -14.68 -4.91
N VAL A 140 10.85 -14.28 -5.92
CA VAL A 140 12.08 -14.99 -6.32
C VAL A 140 13.16 -14.86 -5.24
N SER A 141 13.38 -13.67 -4.70
CA SER A 141 14.36 -13.46 -3.63
C SER A 141 13.97 -14.19 -2.35
N ALA A 142 12.69 -14.14 -1.95
CA ALA A 142 12.23 -14.89 -0.79
C ALA A 142 12.45 -16.38 -0.98
N ARG A 143 12.09 -16.93 -2.14
CA ARG A 143 12.30 -18.35 -2.43
C ARG A 143 13.78 -18.75 -2.35
N PHE A 144 14.68 -17.97 -2.95
CA PHE A 144 16.11 -18.28 -2.90
C PHE A 144 16.69 -18.23 -1.48
N VAL A 145 16.27 -17.27 -0.66
CA VAL A 145 16.73 -17.21 0.74
C VAL A 145 16.16 -18.37 1.55
N LEU A 146 14.88 -18.71 1.37
CA LEU A 146 14.23 -19.82 2.05
C LEU A 146 14.84 -21.18 1.64
N ASP A 147 15.11 -21.39 0.34
CA ASP A 147 15.75 -22.59 -0.19
C ASP A 147 17.19 -22.76 0.35
N ALA A 148 17.86 -21.65 0.71
CA ALA A 148 19.21 -21.66 1.28
C ALA A 148 19.25 -21.94 2.80
N LEU A 149 18.12 -21.94 3.51
CA LEU A 149 18.08 -22.10 4.97
C LEU A 149 18.68 -23.42 5.48
N PRO A 150 18.38 -24.60 4.88
CA PRO A 150 18.98 -25.85 5.32
C PRO A 150 20.51 -25.80 5.17
N GLY A 151 21.01 -25.21 4.08
CA GLY A 151 22.45 -25.03 3.85
C GLY A 151 23.10 -24.15 4.91
N LYS A 152 22.48 -23.02 5.28
CA LYS A 152 22.98 -22.15 6.37
C LYS A 152 22.96 -22.89 7.72
N GLN A 153 21.93 -23.67 8.01
CA GLN A 153 21.85 -24.45 9.26
C GLN A 153 22.91 -25.56 9.31
N MET A 154 23.10 -26.30 8.21
CA MET A 154 24.15 -27.32 8.11
C MET A 154 25.56 -26.73 8.22
N ALA A 155 25.78 -25.52 7.68
CA ALA A 155 27.05 -24.81 7.85
C ALA A 155 27.33 -24.46 9.32
N ILE A 156 26.31 -24.01 10.06
CA ILE A 156 26.44 -23.75 11.51
C ILE A 156 26.76 -25.06 12.26
N ASP A 157 26.12 -26.17 11.88
CA ASP A 157 26.37 -27.47 12.51
C ASP A 157 27.80 -27.97 12.23
N ALA A 158 28.29 -27.77 11.00
CA ALA A 158 29.66 -28.07 10.62
C ALA A 158 30.68 -27.21 11.39
N ASP A 159 30.39 -25.92 11.56
CA ASP A 159 31.22 -24.98 12.33
C ASP A 159 31.33 -25.37 13.81
N ILE A 160 30.22 -25.81 14.44
CA ILE A 160 30.24 -26.35 15.81
C ILE A 160 31.06 -27.63 15.87
N ALA A 161 30.85 -28.55 14.93
CA ALA A 161 31.57 -29.83 14.89
C ALA A 161 33.08 -29.65 14.66
N ALA A 162 33.48 -28.61 13.91
CA ALA A 162 34.87 -28.23 13.67
C ALA A 162 35.50 -27.43 14.83
N GLY A 163 34.70 -27.06 15.85
CA GLY A 163 35.17 -26.24 16.97
C GLY A 163 35.51 -24.80 16.61
N LEU A 164 35.03 -24.30 15.46
CA LEU A 164 35.25 -22.93 14.98
C LEU A 164 34.38 -21.91 15.70
N VAL A 165 33.25 -22.37 16.26
CA VAL A 165 32.21 -21.52 16.85
C VAL A 165 31.71 -22.17 18.13
N THR A 166 31.43 -21.37 19.16
CA THR A 166 30.90 -21.86 20.45
C THR A 166 29.41 -22.20 20.35
N ALA A 167 28.89 -22.97 21.32
CA ALA A 167 27.46 -23.30 21.38
C ALA A 167 26.55 -22.07 21.48
N ASP A 168 27.00 -21.03 22.21
CA ASP A 168 26.25 -19.79 22.37
C ASP A 168 26.24 -18.95 21.09
N GLU A 169 27.38 -18.83 20.40
CA GLU A 169 27.47 -18.15 19.10
C GLU A 169 26.65 -18.88 18.02
N ALA A 170 26.68 -20.21 18.00
CA ALA A 170 25.86 -21.00 17.09
C ALA A 170 24.36 -20.81 17.34
N ARG A 171 23.96 -20.66 18.61
CA ARG A 171 22.58 -20.37 18.98
C ARG A 171 22.14 -19.00 18.47
N GLU A 172 22.98 -17.98 18.58
CA GLU A 172 22.67 -16.64 18.05
C GLU A 172 22.61 -16.64 16.51
N ARG A 173 23.57 -17.29 15.84
CA ARG A 173 23.52 -17.45 14.36
C ARG A 173 22.26 -18.16 13.88
N ARG A 174 21.82 -19.22 14.59
CA ARG A 174 20.54 -19.89 14.27
C ARG A 174 19.34 -18.96 14.48
N ARG A 175 19.37 -18.11 15.51
CA ARG A 175 18.33 -17.10 15.74
C ARG A 175 18.28 -16.10 14.60
N GLU A 176 19.42 -15.60 14.14
CA GLU A 176 19.50 -14.70 12.98
C GLU A 176 18.94 -15.34 11.71
N VAL A 177 19.33 -16.58 11.41
CA VAL A 177 18.81 -17.35 10.25
C VAL A 177 17.28 -17.54 10.35
N SER A 178 16.74 -17.80 11.55
CA SER A 178 15.29 -17.90 11.76
C SER A 178 14.57 -16.58 11.52
N VAL A 179 15.12 -15.46 12.03
CA VAL A 179 14.53 -14.13 11.84
C VAL A 179 14.58 -13.73 10.36
N GLU A 180 15.64 -14.08 9.65
CA GLU A 180 15.74 -13.90 8.20
C GLU A 180 14.66 -14.70 7.46
N ALA A 181 14.47 -15.98 7.80
CA ALA A 181 13.42 -16.82 7.23
C ALA A 181 12.02 -16.21 7.43
N ASP A 182 11.70 -15.80 8.65
CA ASP A 182 10.42 -15.21 9.01
C ASP A 182 10.16 -13.89 8.27
N PHE A 183 11.20 -13.08 8.10
CA PHE A 183 11.14 -11.83 7.35
C PHE A 183 10.80 -12.07 5.88
N TYR A 184 11.55 -12.94 5.18
CA TYR A 184 11.31 -13.22 3.77
C TYR A 184 10.00 -13.98 3.52
N GLY A 185 9.60 -14.87 4.43
CA GLY A 185 8.30 -15.52 4.39
C GLY A 185 7.15 -14.52 4.53
N SER A 186 7.25 -13.60 5.49
CA SER A 186 6.26 -12.53 5.68
C SER A 186 6.24 -11.54 4.51
N MET A 187 7.40 -11.26 3.91
CA MET A 187 7.55 -10.41 2.74
C MET A 187 6.86 -10.97 1.50
N ASP A 188 7.01 -12.27 1.21
CA ASP A 188 6.30 -12.91 0.09
C ASP A 188 4.77 -12.78 0.25
N GLY A 189 4.28 -13.00 1.48
CA GLY A 189 2.87 -12.78 1.82
C GLY A 189 2.42 -11.33 1.59
N ALA A 190 3.13 -10.36 2.18
CA ALA A 190 2.78 -8.94 2.06
C ALA A 190 2.83 -8.45 0.60
N SER A 191 3.81 -8.88 -0.19
CA SER A 191 3.94 -8.54 -1.62
C SER A 191 2.78 -9.07 -2.47
N LYS A 192 2.23 -10.25 -2.15
CA LYS A 192 1.01 -10.77 -2.80
C LYS A 192 -0.22 -9.91 -2.49
N PHE A 193 -0.33 -9.37 -1.28
CA PHE A 193 -1.38 -8.41 -0.92
C PHE A 193 -1.26 -7.11 -1.73
N VAL A 194 -0.07 -6.53 -1.87
CA VAL A 194 0.16 -5.32 -2.69
C VAL A 194 -0.24 -5.56 -4.14
N LYS A 195 0.03 -6.75 -4.69
CA LYS A 195 -0.41 -7.13 -6.03
C LYS A 195 -1.93 -7.20 -6.15
N GLY A 196 -2.61 -7.84 -5.20
CA GLY A 196 -4.07 -7.91 -5.18
C GLY A 196 -4.73 -6.53 -5.05
N ASP A 197 -4.12 -5.68 -4.24
CA ASP A 197 -4.54 -4.32 -4.00
C ASP A 197 -4.48 -3.43 -5.25
N ALA A 198 -3.42 -3.51 -6.06
CA ALA A 198 -3.37 -2.79 -7.33
C ALA A 198 -4.53 -3.19 -8.27
N VAL A 199 -4.91 -4.49 -8.27
CA VAL A 199 -6.03 -4.99 -9.10
C VAL A 199 -7.35 -4.47 -8.55
N ALA A 200 -7.53 -4.48 -7.23
CA ALA A 200 -8.69 -3.90 -6.59
C ALA A 200 -8.85 -2.41 -6.93
N ALA A 201 -7.77 -1.62 -6.89
CA ALA A 201 -7.81 -0.19 -7.23
C ALA A 201 -8.30 0.06 -8.66
N LEU A 202 -7.89 -0.76 -9.63
CA LEU A 202 -8.37 -0.67 -11.01
C LEU A 202 -9.87 -1.01 -11.12
N LEU A 203 -10.33 -2.03 -10.40
CA LEU A 203 -11.75 -2.39 -10.36
C LEU A 203 -12.59 -1.29 -9.71
N ILE A 204 -12.12 -0.72 -8.59
CA ILE A 204 -12.77 0.39 -7.89
C ILE A 204 -12.89 1.61 -8.79
N LEU A 205 -11.83 1.99 -9.51
CA LEU A 205 -11.90 3.07 -10.50
C LEU A 205 -12.99 2.81 -11.55
N GLY A 206 -13.04 1.59 -12.11
CA GLY A 206 -14.05 1.22 -13.10
C GLY A 206 -15.46 1.37 -12.54
N VAL A 207 -15.68 0.91 -11.31
CA VAL A 207 -16.95 1.07 -10.59
C VAL A 207 -17.25 2.55 -10.33
N ASN A 208 -16.26 3.38 -9.97
CA ASN A 208 -16.44 4.81 -9.72
C ASN A 208 -16.83 5.56 -10.98
N ILE A 209 -16.18 5.27 -12.12
CA ILE A 209 -16.51 5.89 -13.40
C ILE A 209 -17.92 5.48 -13.83
N ILE A 210 -18.23 4.19 -13.87
CA ILE A 210 -19.54 3.69 -14.33
C ILE A 210 -20.65 4.13 -13.38
N GLY A 211 -20.45 3.94 -12.08
CA GLY A 211 -21.39 4.31 -11.02
C GLY A 211 -21.61 5.81 -10.95
N GLY A 212 -20.55 6.61 -11.03
CA GLY A 212 -20.62 8.07 -11.03
C GLY A 212 -21.36 8.61 -12.26
N PHE A 213 -21.10 8.06 -13.45
CA PHE A 213 -21.86 8.40 -14.64
C PHE A 213 -23.34 8.04 -14.51
N ALA A 214 -23.66 6.84 -14.04
CA ALA A 214 -25.03 6.39 -13.89
C ALA A 214 -25.78 7.25 -12.86
N VAL A 215 -25.19 7.50 -11.70
CA VAL A 215 -25.77 8.35 -10.64
C VAL A 215 -25.90 9.80 -11.12
N GLY A 216 -24.87 10.36 -11.75
CA GLY A 216 -24.89 11.72 -12.29
C GLY A 216 -26.00 11.94 -13.32
N MET A 217 -26.15 11.04 -14.29
CA MET A 217 -27.18 11.19 -15.33
C MET A 217 -28.58 10.81 -14.85
N ILE A 218 -28.74 9.69 -14.13
CA ILE A 218 -30.05 9.14 -13.75
C ILE A 218 -30.62 9.85 -12.52
N SER A 219 -29.80 10.05 -11.49
CA SER A 219 -30.27 10.56 -10.19
C SER A 219 -30.20 12.08 -10.11
N HIS A 220 -29.22 12.70 -10.76
CA HIS A 220 -29.01 14.15 -10.70
C HIS A 220 -29.31 14.89 -12.01
N GLY A 221 -29.74 14.17 -13.06
CA GLY A 221 -30.17 14.78 -14.32
C GLY A 221 -29.07 15.51 -15.09
N LEU A 222 -27.80 15.24 -14.79
CA LEU A 222 -26.66 15.86 -15.47
C LEU A 222 -26.56 15.36 -16.91
N SER A 223 -26.12 16.23 -17.83
CA SER A 223 -25.75 15.79 -19.17
C SER A 223 -24.54 14.87 -19.13
N ALA A 224 -24.33 14.05 -20.17
CA ALA A 224 -23.17 13.18 -20.25
C ALA A 224 -21.83 13.93 -20.17
N GLY A 225 -21.78 15.18 -20.65
CA GLY A 225 -20.61 16.04 -20.54
C GLY A 225 -20.35 16.48 -19.10
N GLU A 226 -21.38 17.00 -18.42
CA GLU A 226 -21.28 17.48 -17.04
C GLU A 226 -21.02 16.33 -16.05
N ALA A 227 -21.69 15.19 -16.23
CA ALA A 227 -21.44 13.99 -15.45
C ALA A 227 -19.99 13.51 -15.64
N GLY A 228 -19.46 13.58 -16.86
CA GLY A 228 -18.08 13.29 -17.16
C GLY A 228 -17.11 14.24 -16.46
N GLU A 229 -17.35 15.54 -16.58
CA GLU A 229 -16.51 16.58 -16.00
C GLU A 229 -16.45 16.52 -14.48
N VAL A 230 -17.55 16.18 -13.80
CA VAL A 230 -17.59 16.09 -12.34
C VAL A 230 -17.11 14.72 -11.86
N TYR A 231 -17.79 13.63 -12.25
CA TYR A 231 -17.57 12.32 -11.64
C TYR A 231 -16.31 11.63 -12.16
N ILE A 232 -15.93 11.77 -13.44
CA ILE A 232 -14.67 11.18 -13.92
C ILE A 232 -13.49 11.92 -13.31
N THR A 233 -13.53 13.25 -13.26
CA THR A 233 -12.47 14.06 -12.64
C THR A 233 -12.25 13.65 -11.20
N LEU A 234 -13.33 13.50 -10.41
CA LEU A 234 -13.23 13.05 -9.03
C LEU A 234 -12.78 11.59 -8.90
N ALA A 235 -13.27 10.69 -9.75
CA ALA A 235 -12.85 9.29 -9.74
C ALA A 235 -11.35 9.14 -10.07
N VAL A 236 -10.85 9.93 -11.03
CA VAL A 236 -9.43 9.98 -11.38
C VAL A 236 -8.60 10.59 -10.26
N GLY A 237 -9.07 11.68 -9.65
CA GLY A 237 -8.41 12.30 -8.50
C GLY A 237 -8.28 11.33 -7.32
N ASP A 238 -9.37 10.67 -6.94
CA ASP A 238 -9.39 9.69 -5.87
C ASP A 238 -8.41 8.54 -6.10
N ALA A 239 -8.44 7.98 -7.32
CA ALA A 239 -7.54 6.90 -7.69
C ALA A 239 -6.07 7.36 -7.72
N LEU A 240 -5.79 8.61 -8.12
CA LEU A 240 -4.44 9.18 -8.10
C LEU A 240 -3.90 9.37 -6.68
N VAL A 241 -4.74 9.87 -5.76
CA VAL A 241 -4.37 10.01 -4.33
C VAL A 241 -4.03 8.65 -3.73
N ALA A 242 -4.80 7.61 -4.05
CA ALA A 242 -4.49 6.25 -3.61
C ALA A 242 -3.24 5.67 -4.29
N GLN A 243 -2.90 6.11 -5.50
CA GLN A 243 -1.79 5.53 -6.26
C GLN A 243 -0.41 5.98 -5.77
N VAL A 244 -0.27 7.23 -5.33
CA VAL A 244 1.02 7.75 -4.83
C VAL A 244 1.58 6.90 -3.67
N PRO A 245 0.83 6.62 -2.59
CA PRO A 245 1.24 5.70 -1.53
C PRO A 245 1.64 4.30 -2.04
N SER A 246 0.86 3.74 -2.97
CA SER A 246 1.09 2.39 -3.53
C SER A 246 2.42 2.31 -4.29
N LEU A 247 2.70 3.33 -5.10
CA LEU A 247 3.96 3.48 -5.83
C LEU A 247 5.15 3.53 -4.88
N LEU A 248 5.08 4.41 -3.87
CA LEU A 248 6.15 4.60 -2.88
C LEU A 248 6.44 3.31 -2.10
N LEU A 249 5.41 2.60 -1.66
CA LEU A 249 5.54 1.32 -0.95
C LEU A 249 6.11 0.22 -1.84
N SER A 250 5.70 0.16 -3.11
CA SER A 250 6.23 -0.82 -4.08
C SER A 250 7.72 -0.59 -4.35
N ILE A 251 8.14 0.67 -4.46
CA ILE A 251 9.56 1.04 -4.59
C ILE A 251 10.32 0.69 -3.30
N ALA A 252 9.75 0.98 -2.13
CA ALA A 252 10.36 0.63 -0.84
C ALA A 252 10.58 -0.89 -0.70
N ALA A 253 9.58 -1.68 -1.09
CA ALA A 253 9.67 -3.15 -1.07
C ALA A 253 10.75 -3.66 -2.03
N ALA A 254 10.79 -3.13 -3.26
CA ALA A 254 11.83 -3.47 -4.23
C ALA A 254 13.23 -3.07 -3.74
N ALA A 255 13.37 -1.90 -3.11
CA ALA A 255 14.65 -1.40 -2.58
C ALA A 255 15.19 -2.25 -1.42
N ILE A 256 14.31 -2.74 -0.53
CA ILE A 256 14.73 -3.61 0.58
C ILE A 256 15.15 -4.99 0.07
N VAL A 257 14.38 -5.58 -0.84
CA VAL A 257 14.62 -6.94 -1.33
C VAL A 257 15.84 -7.02 -2.26
N THR A 258 16.13 -5.98 -3.03
CA THR A 258 17.29 -5.97 -3.94
C THR A 258 18.62 -5.65 -3.24
N ARG A 259 18.59 -5.18 -1.98
CA ARG A 259 19.77 -4.79 -1.20
C ARG A 259 20.59 -5.97 -0.66
N VAL A 260 20.27 -7.20 -1.06
CA VAL A 260 20.89 -8.44 -0.57
C VAL A 260 22.23 -8.76 -1.28
N SER A 261 22.64 -7.95 -2.26
CA SER A 261 23.75 -8.33 -3.16
C SER A 261 25.11 -7.68 -2.87
N ASP A 262 25.22 -6.72 -1.95
CA ASP A 262 26.42 -5.89 -1.80
C ASP A 262 27.26 -6.24 -0.54
N GLN A 263 27.44 -7.54 -0.30
CA GLN A 263 28.47 -8.06 0.63
C GLN A 263 29.39 -9.08 -0.05
N ARG A 264 29.71 -8.85 -1.34
CA ARG A 264 30.86 -9.48 -1.98
C ARG A 264 32.08 -8.58 -1.89
#